data_AF-F1YY62-F1
#
_entry.id   AF-F1YY62-F1
#
_cell.length_a   1.000
_cell.length_b   1.000
_cell.length_c   1.000
_cell.angle_alpha   90.00
_cell.angle_beta   90.00
_cell.angle_gamma   90.00
#
_symmetry.space_group_name_H-M   'P 1'
#
loop_
_entity.id
_entity.type
_entity.pdbx_description
1 polymer ?
#
loop_
_entity_poly.entity_id
_entity_poly.type
_entity_poly.pdbx_seq_one_letter_code
_entity_poly.pdbx_strand_id
1 'polypeptide(L)'
;MNRLKELRKEKGLTQESLAHGIGTTKLTISNWENEKHVIKSDKAKQLADYFNVSVPYLLGFSDFKDEQKSALEVYKTKDGFEVVKSRVAELIGEKRLKIIEENYTTYKRDEPDFDKYIDLMCAIGNISYMDNEERLLVNFALLPDDDKEIIVDLTENLANKIIAIRDDIKSKNLPF
;
A
#
# COMPACT_ATOMS: atom_id res chain seq x y z
N MET A 1 -11.29 15.04 12.65
CA MET A 1 -10.29 16.12 12.47
C MET A 1 -9.53 15.90 11.17
N ASN A 2 -9.85 16.70 10.13
CA ASN A 2 -9.05 16.74 8.89
C ASN A 2 -7.87 17.71 9.01
N ARG A 3 -6.86 17.59 8.12
CA ARG A 3 -5.62 18.39 8.14
C ARG A 3 -5.62 19.57 7.17
N LEU A 4 -6.75 19.93 6.59
CA LEU A 4 -6.84 20.97 5.55
C LEU A 4 -6.30 22.33 6.04
N LYS A 5 -6.69 22.72 7.26
CA LYS A 5 -6.29 24.00 7.86
C LYS A 5 -4.79 24.06 8.13
N GLU A 6 -4.21 22.94 8.55
CA GLU A 6 -2.78 22.80 8.82
C GLU A 6 -1.99 22.92 7.52
N LEU A 7 -2.33 22.11 6.51
CA LEU A 7 -1.70 22.12 5.19
C LEU A 7 -1.79 23.48 4.48
N ARG A 8 -2.94 24.16 4.60
CA ARG A 8 -3.09 25.52 4.06
C ARG A 8 -2.13 26.49 4.73
N LYS A 9 -2.01 26.44 6.07
CA LYS A 9 -1.12 27.31 6.83
C LYS A 9 0.35 27.00 6.58
N GLU A 10 0.73 25.73 6.43
CA GLU A 10 2.08 25.31 6.06
C GLU A 10 2.51 25.92 4.71
N LYS A 11 1.60 25.97 3.72
CA LYS A 11 1.86 26.64 2.43
C LYS A 11 1.71 28.18 2.48
N GLY A 12 1.44 28.78 3.64
CA GLY A 12 1.28 30.23 3.78
C GLY A 12 0.05 30.81 3.06
N LEU A 13 -0.96 29.99 2.76
CA LEU A 13 -2.11 30.39 1.96
C LEU A 13 -3.24 30.99 2.81
N THR A 14 -3.93 32.00 2.29
CA THR A 14 -5.21 32.42 2.84
C THR A 14 -6.32 31.45 2.41
N GLN A 15 -7.45 31.43 3.13
CA GLN A 15 -8.62 30.63 2.71
C GLN A 15 -9.13 31.04 1.31
N GLU A 16 -9.04 32.34 0.97
CA GLU A 16 -9.40 32.87 -0.34
C GLU A 16 -8.47 32.34 -1.44
N SER A 17 -7.16 32.38 -1.20
CA SER A 17 -6.15 31.89 -2.16
C SER A 17 -6.32 30.39 -2.44
N LEU A 18 -6.57 29.59 -1.40
CA LEU A 18 -6.83 28.16 -1.58
C LEU A 18 -8.15 27.92 -2.31
N ALA A 19 -9.20 28.67 -1.98
CA ALA A 19 -10.49 28.55 -2.64
C ALA A 19 -10.37 28.79 -4.15
N HIS A 20 -9.59 29.81 -4.55
CA HIS A 20 -9.30 30.10 -5.95
C HIS A 20 -8.57 28.92 -6.63
N GLY A 21 -7.50 28.40 -6.02
CA GLY A 21 -6.74 27.27 -6.58
C GLY A 21 -7.53 25.97 -6.74
N ILE A 22 -8.54 25.75 -5.90
CA ILE A 22 -9.39 24.54 -5.91
C ILE A 22 -10.68 24.74 -6.72
N GLY A 23 -10.98 25.97 -7.14
CA GLY A 23 -12.24 26.32 -7.81
C GLY A 23 -13.44 26.13 -6.88
N THR A 24 -13.38 26.74 -5.69
CA THR A 24 -14.46 26.75 -4.69
C THR A 24 -14.56 28.12 -4.01
N THR A 25 -15.37 28.26 -2.96
CA THR A 25 -15.51 29.53 -2.22
C THR A 25 -14.72 29.52 -0.91
N LYS A 26 -14.32 30.70 -0.43
CA LYS A 26 -13.73 30.87 0.91
C LYS A 26 -14.61 30.27 2.01
N LEU A 27 -15.92 30.45 1.91
CA LEU A 27 -16.88 29.89 2.87
C LEU A 27 -16.81 28.35 2.87
N THR A 28 -16.70 27.72 1.70
CA THR A 28 -16.56 26.27 1.57
C THR A 28 -15.27 25.78 2.24
N ILE A 29 -14.12 26.43 1.99
CA ILE A 29 -12.86 26.10 2.68
C ILE A 29 -13.03 26.23 4.19
N SER A 30 -13.61 27.33 4.67
CA SER A 30 -13.86 27.55 6.10
C SER A 30 -14.77 26.47 6.70
N ASN A 31 -15.82 26.06 5.99
CA ASN A 31 -16.72 25.01 6.45
C ASN A 31 -16.02 23.64 6.51
N TRP A 32 -15.13 23.32 5.57
CA TRP A 32 -14.32 22.11 5.61
C TRP A 32 -13.29 22.13 6.75
N GLU A 33 -12.58 23.25 6.94
CA GLU A 33 -11.58 23.41 8.01
C GLU A 33 -12.17 23.34 9.42
N ASN A 34 -13.45 23.69 9.57
CA ASN A 34 -14.17 23.64 10.84
C ASN A 34 -15.17 22.48 10.91
N GLU A 35 -15.07 21.50 9.99
CA GLU A 35 -15.87 20.26 9.97
C GLU A 35 -17.39 20.46 9.90
N LYS A 36 -17.85 21.64 9.47
CA LYS A 36 -19.28 21.91 9.26
C LYS A 36 -19.84 21.13 8.07
N HIS A 37 -18.97 20.81 7.10
CA HIS A 37 -19.30 19.98 5.96
C HIS A 37 -18.18 18.97 5.69
N VAL A 38 -18.58 17.77 5.25
CA VAL A 38 -17.64 16.73 4.80
C VAL A 38 -17.06 17.13 3.45
N ILE A 39 -15.76 16.88 3.26
CA ILE A 39 -15.09 17.01 1.97
C ILE A 39 -15.47 15.79 1.13
N LYS A 40 -16.18 15.98 0.03
CA LYS A 40 -16.53 14.89 -0.89
C LYS A 40 -15.29 14.34 -1.59
N SER A 41 -15.35 13.10 -2.07
CA SER A 41 -14.21 12.36 -2.61
C SER A 41 -13.49 13.10 -3.75
N ASP A 42 -14.23 13.74 -4.65
CA ASP A 42 -13.71 14.55 -5.75
C ASP A 42 -12.85 15.72 -5.26
N LYS A 43 -13.36 16.47 -4.27
CA LYS A 43 -12.64 17.59 -3.66
C LYS A 43 -11.51 17.14 -2.75
N ALA A 44 -11.68 16.01 -2.06
CA ALA A 44 -10.62 15.43 -1.22
C ALA A 44 -9.43 15.03 -2.08
N LYS A 45 -9.66 14.40 -3.23
CA LYS A 45 -8.60 14.08 -4.21
C LYS A 45 -7.92 15.34 -4.72
N GLN A 46 -8.70 16.32 -5.19
CA GLN A 46 -8.14 17.57 -5.71
C GLN A 46 -7.28 18.32 -4.67
N LEU A 47 -7.71 18.35 -3.41
CA LEU A 47 -6.97 18.96 -2.31
C LEU A 47 -5.69 18.17 -1.99
N ALA A 48 -5.77 16.84 -1.94
CA ALA A 48 -4.62 15.96 -1.70
C ALA A 48 -3.54 16.18 -2.78
N ASP A 49 -3.94 16.20 -4.05
CA ASP A 49 -3.06 16.49 -5.19
C ASP A 49 -2.43 17.89 -5.06
N TYR A 50 -3.23 18.91 -4.72
CA TYR A 50 -2.76 20.29 -4.55
C TYR A 50 -1.69 20.42 -3.45
N PHE A 51 -1.83 19.67 -2.36
CA PHE A 51 -0.88 19.67 -1.25
C PHE A 51 0.25 18.64 -1.40
N ASN A 52 0.21 17.81 -2.45
CA ASN A 52 1.13 16.69 -2.66
C ASN A 52 1.17 15.77 -1.43
N VAL A 53 -0.01 15.39 -0.94
CA VAL A 53 -0.21 14.45 0.15
C VAL A 53 -1.25 13.42 -0.25
N SER A 54 -1.37 12.33 0.50
CA SER A 54 -2.42 11.34 0.31
C SER A 54 -3.79 11.83 0.77
N VAL A 55 -4.86 11.31 0.16
CA VAL A 55 -6.25 11.57 0.61
C VAL A 55 -6.47 11.13 2.07
N PRO A 56 -6.01 9.93 2.51
CA PRO A 56 -6.12 9.54 3.91
C PRO A 56 -5.43 10.53 4.86
N TYR A 57 -4.24 11.04 4.51
CA TYR A 57 -3.57 12.04 5.34
C TYR A 57 -4.34 13.35 5.42
N LEU A 58 -4.83 13.86 4.28
CA LEU A 58 -5.64 15.07 4.22
C LEU A 58 -6.87 14.95 5.13
N LEU A 59 -7.55 13.80 5.09
CA LEU A 59 -8.81 13.57 5.80
C LEU A 59 -8.64 13.19 7.28
N GLY A 60 -7.42 12.94 7.74
CA GLY A 60 -7.18 12.57 9.15
C GLY A 60 -7.06 11.07 9.41
N PHE A 61 -7.06 10.22 8.37
CA PHE A 61 -7.07 8.76 8.48
C PHE A 61 -5.67 8.11 8.46
N SER A 62 -4.63 8.89 8.17
CA SER A 62 -3.23 8.43 8.21
C SER A 62 -2.32 9.53 8.73
N ASP A 63 -1.23 9.19 9.41
CA ASP A 63 -0.18 10.14 9.81
C ASP A 63 0.92 10.33 8.74
N PHE A 64 0.86 9.58 7.63
CA PHE A 64 1.85 9.66 6.57
C PHE A 64 1.38 10.50 5.38
N LYS A 65 2.12 11.60 5.09
CA LYS A 65 1.86 12.48 3.94
C LYS A 65 1.95 11.73 2.60
N ASP A 66 2.85 10.75 2.51
CA ASP A 66 3.15 9.98 1.31
C ASP A 66 2.02 9.00 0.95
N GLU A 67 1.66 8.90 -0.33
CA GLU A 67 0.58 8.05 -0.82
C GLU A 67 0.83 6.56 -0.57
N GLN A 68 2.08 6.09 -0.75
CA GLN A 68 2.48 4.70 -0.54
C GLN A 68 2.45 4.34 0.94
N LYS A 69 2.93 5.24 1.82
CA LYS A 69 2.87 5.02 3.27
C LYS A 69 1.46 5.20 3.84
N SER A 70 0.61 6.00 3.20
CA SER A 70 -0.79 6.13 3.60
C SER A 70 -1.61 4.90 3.24
N ALA A 71 -1.32 4.28 2.08
CA ALA A 71 -1.95 3.04 1.67
C ALA A 71 -1.65 1.94 2.68
N LEU A 72 -0.43 1.90 3.23
CA LEU A 72 -0.03 0.96 4.28
C LEU A 72 -0.91 1.06 5.55
N GLU A 73 -1.28 2.26 5.98
CA GLU A 73 -2.18 2.44 7.13
C GLU A 73 -3.65 2.13 6.77
N VAL A 74 -4.08 2.44 5.54
CA VAL A 74 -5.42 2.07 5.08
C VAL A 74 -5.57 0.55 5.02
N TYR A 75 -4.58 -0.19 4.53
CA TYR A 75 -4.62 -1.66 4.47
C TYR A 75 -4.66 -2.33 5.86
N LYS A 76 -4.22 -1.62 6.91
CA LYS A 76 -4.38 -2.07 8.31
C LYS A 76 -5.76 -1.77 8.89
N THR A 77 -6.54 -0.87 8.28
CA THR A 77 -7.94 -0.69 8.67
C THR A 77 -8.77 -1.89 8.20
N LYS A 78 -9.86 -2.18 8.92
CA LYS A 78 -10.80 -3.24 8.54
C LYS A 78 -11.27 -3.09 7.08
N ASP A 79 -11.59 -1.87 6.66
CA ASP A 79 -12.09 -1.61 5.30
C ASP A 79 -11.02 -1.81 4.24
N GLY A 80 -9.78 -1.36 4.48
CA GLY A 80 -8.69 -1.57 3.53
C GLY A 80 -8.26 -3.03 3.42
N PHE A 81 -8.29 -3.78 4.53
CA PHE A 81 -8.04 -5.21 4.52
C PHE A 81 -9.04 -5.98 3.64
N GLU A 82 -10.34 -5.68 3.78
CA GLU A 82 -11.39 -6.32 2.96
C GLU A 82 -11.25 -6.00 1.46
N VAL A 83 -10.78 -4.79 1.10
CA VAL A 83 -10.50 -4.43 -0.29
C VAL A 83 -9.38 -5.30 -0.87
N VAL A 84 -8.26 -5.45 -0.14
CA VAL A 84 -7.17 -6.32 -0.58
C VAL A 84 -7.64 -7.76 -0.67
N LYS A 85 -8.37 -8.25 0.34
CA LYS A 85 -8.92 -9.60 0.37
C LYS A 85 -9.79 -9.88 -0.85
N SER A 86 -10.70 -8.97 -1.18
CA SER A 86 -11.59 -9.08 -2.35
C SER A 86 -10.80 -9.12 -3.66
N ARG A 87 -9.81 -8.23 -3.83
CA ARG A 87 -8.95 -8.21 -5.02
C ARG A 87 -8.15 -9.51 -5.16
N VAL A 88 -7.58 -10.01 -4.07
CA VAL A 88 -6.82 -11.27 -4.09
C VAL A 88 -7.76 -12.44 -4.39
N ALA A 89 -8.99 -12.45 -3.86
CA ALA A 89 -10.00 -13.44 -4.21
C ALA A 89 -10.33 -13.41 -5.72
N GLU A 90 -10.44 -12.23 -6.33
CA GLU A 90 -10.61 -12.08 -7.77
C GLU A 90 -9.41 -12.63 -8.57
N LEU A 91 -8.20 -12.44 -8.06
CA LEU A 91 -6.96 -12.87 -8.73
C LEU A 91 -6.74 -14.39 -8.70
N ILE A 92 -6.95 -15.04 -7.54
CA ILE A 92 -6.61 -16.45 -7.33
C ILE A 92 -7.80 -17.36 -7.04
N GLY A 93 -8.99 -16.79 -6.86
CA GLY A 93 -10.19 -17.49 -6.46
C GLY A 93 -10.27 -17.74 -4.95
N GLU A 94 -11.50 -17.70 -4.44
CA GLU A 94 -11.87 -17.89 -3.02
C GLU A 94 -11.26 -19.15 -2.40
N LYS A 95 -11.23 -20.26 -3.15
CA LYS A 95 -10.69 -21.54 -2.65
C LYS A 95 -9.21 -21.42 -2.30
N ARG A 96 -8.43 -20.74 -3.14
CA ARG A 96 -6.99 -20.55 -2.91
C ARG A 96 -6.77 -19.53 -1.80
N LEU A 97 -7.54 -18.43 -1.79
CA LEU A 97 -7.48 -17.44 -0.71
C LEU A 97 -7.72 -18.09 0.67
N LYS A 98 -8.70 -18.99 0.77
CA LYS A 98 -8.98 -19.71 2.02
C LYS A 98 -7.79 -20.57 2.48
N ILE A 99 -7.09 -21.22 1.54
CA ILE A 99 -5.88 -21.99 1.87
C ILE A 99 -4.78 -21.06 2.41
N ILE A 100 -4.59 -19.88 1.81
CA ILE A 100 -3.64 -18.88 2.34
C ILE A 100 -4.05 -18.46 3.75
N GLU A 101 -5.33 -18.16 3.98
CA GLU A 101 -5.83 -17.78 5.29
C GLU A 101 -5.53 -18.87 6.33
N GLU A 102 -5.82 -20.15 6.03
CA GLU A 102 -5.50 -21.28 6.92
C GLU A 102 -3.98 -21.43 7.16
N ASN A 103 -3.16 -21.33 6.11
CA ASN A 103 -1.71 -21.42 6.19
C ASN A 103 -1.09 -20.37 7.12
N TYR A 104 -1.67 -19.18 7.20
CA TYR A 104 -1.11 -18.06 7.95
C TYR A 104 -1.83 -17.77 9.27
N THR A 105 -2.96 -18.44 9.54
CA THR A 105 -3.71 -18.26 10.80
C THR A 105 -3.66 -19.47 11.71
N THR A 106 -3.86 -20.69 11.18
CA THR A 106 -4.09 -21.90 11.99
C THR A 106 -3.06 -23.00 11.77
N TYR A 107 -2.24 -22.90 10.72
CA TYR A 107 -1.25 -23.93 10.41
C TYR A 107 -0.25 -24.14 11.56
N LYS A 108 -0.22 -25.38 12.08
CA LYS A 108 0.59 -25.82 13.24
C LYS A 108 0.28 -25.08 14.56
N ARG A 109 -0.95 -24.57 14.74
CA ARG A 109 -1.36 -23.84 15.95
C ARG A 109 -2.71 -24.31 16.49
N ASP A 110 -2.84 -24.29 17.82
CA ASP A 110 -4.10 -24.61 18.52
C ASP A 110 -5.08 -23.42 18.50
N GLU A 111 -4.56 -22.19 18.43
CA GLU A 111 -5.34 -20.94 18.35
C GLU A 111 -4.97 -20.13 17.10
N PRO A 112 -5.95 -19.52 16.40
CA PRO A 112 -5.68 -18.70 15.22
C PRO A 112 -4.89 -17.42 15.56
N ASP A 113 -3.85 -17.12 14.79
CA ASP A 113 -3.12 -15.85 14.83
C ASP A 113 -3.23 -15.14 13.49
N PHE A 114 -3.93 -14.01 13.47
CA PHE A 114 -4.19 -13.27 12.25
C PHE A 114 -3.07 -12.29 11.89
N ASP A 115 -2.09 -12.02 12.75
CA ASP A 115 -1.09 -10.97 12.53
C ASP A 115 -0.27 -11.27 11.26
N LYS A 116 0.20 -12.52 11.12
CA LYS A 116 0.95 -12.95 9.93
C LYS A 116 0.12 -12.90 8.64
N TYR A 117 -1.17 -13.22 8.74
CA TYR A 117 -2.06 -13.15 7.59
C TYR A 117 -2.33 -11.69 7.19
N ILE A 118 -2.57 -10.81 8.16
CA ILE A 118 -2.74 -9.37 7.94
C ILE A 118 -1.48 -8.77 7.30
N ASP A 119 -0.30 -9.10 7.84
CA ASP A 119 0.98 -8.63 7.29
C ASP A 119 1.20 -9.09 5.84
N LEU A 120 0.90 -10.36 5.55
CA LEU A 120 0.97 -10.92 4.20
C LEU A 120 0.02 -10.17 3.25
N MET A 121 -1.23 -9.98 3.65
CA MET A 121 -2.23 -9.29 2.82
C MET A 121 -1.83 -7.82 2.60
N CYS A 122 -1.32 -7.14 3.62
CA CYS A 122 -0.78 -5.78 3.47
C CYS A 122 0.39 -5.75 2.47
N ALA A 123 1.32 -6.71 2.55
CA ALA A 123 2.43 -6.83 1.60
C ALA A 123 1.94 -7.02 0.16
N ILE A 124 0.98 -7.93 -0.06
CA ILE A 124 0.32 -8.14 -1.36
C ILE A 124 -0.38 -6.87 -1.83
N GLY A 125 -1.06 -6.15 -0.93
CA GLY A 125 -1.66 -4.84 -1.19
C GLY A 125 -0.66 -3.84 -1.78
N ASN A 126 0.52 -3.75 -1.16
CA ASN A 126 1.57 -2.78 -1.51
C ASN A 126 2.26 -3.07 -2.85
N ILE A 127 2.41 -4.34 -3.23
CA ILE A 127 3.09 -4.74 -4.48
C ILE A 127 2.13 -4.99 -5.65
N SER A 128 0.87 -4.54 -5.54
CA SER A 128 -0.17 -4.82 -6.54
C SER A 128 0.07 -4.25 -7.95
N TYR A 129 1.05 -3.38 -8.12
CA TYR A 129 1.49 -2.87 -9.42
C TYR A 129 2.74 -3.59 -9.95
N MET A 130 3.22 -4.60 -9.22
CA MET A 130 4.42 -5.39 -9.55
C MET A 130 3.97 -6.80 -9.94
N ASP A 131 3.53 -6.97 -11.19
CA ASP A 131 2.84 -8.18 -11.67
C ASP A 131 3.56 -9.49 -11.33
N ASN A 132 4.89 -9.56 -11.50
CA ASN A 132 5.66 -10.78 -11.26
C ASN A 132 5.82 -11.05 -9.76
N GLU A 133 6.08 -10.01 -8.98
CA GLU A 133 6.32 -10.06 -7.55
C GLU A 133 5.02 -10.37 -6.78
N GLU A 134 3.90 -9.76 -7.15
CA GLU A 134 2.59 -10.10 -6.60
C GLU A 134 2.25 -11.55 -6.91
N ARG A 135 2.37 -11.98 -8.17
CA ARG A 135 2.12 -13.37 -8.56
C ARG A 135 3.02 -14.35 -7.81
N LEU A 136 4.30 -14.05 -7.67
CA LEU A 136 5.23 -14.87 -6.92
C LEU A 136 4.76 -14.98 -5.46
N LEU A 137 4.53 -13.86 -4.78
CA LEU A 137 4.17 -13.85 -3.37
C LEU A 137 2.85 -14.60 -3.09
N VAL A 138 1.82 -14.37 -3.91
CA VAL A 138 0.52 -15.02 -3.74
C VAL A 138 0.62 -16.53 -3.97
N ASN A 139 1.34 -16.97 -5.00
CA ASN A 139 1.54 -18.41 -5.22
C ASN A 139 2.44 -19.02 -4.15
N PHE A 140 3.50 -18.33 -3.72
CA PHE A 140 4.39 -18.76 -2.65
C PHE A 140 3.64 -18.95 -1.33
N ALA A 141 2.69 -18.08 -1.01
CA ALA A 141 1.87 -18.18 0.20
C ALA A 141 0.97 -19.45 0.24
N LEU A 142 0.64 -20.03 -0.92
CA LEU A 142 -0.13 -21.27 -1.00
C LEU A 142 0.71 -22.51 -0.65
N LEU A 143 2.03 -22.42 -0.78
CA LEU A 143 2.91 -23.58 -0.72
C LEU A 143 3.13 -24.08 0.72
N PRO A 144 3.32 -25.39 0.90
CA PRO A 144 3.92 -25.96 2.11
C PRO A 144 5.33 -25.40 2.36
N ASP A 145 5.80 -25.51 3.60
CA ASP A 145 7.13 -25.01 4.01
C ASP A 145 8.27 -25.62 3.16
N ASP A 146 8.24 -26.93 2.92
CA ASP A 146 9.28 -27.63 2.14
C ASP A 146 9.35 -27.11 0.69
N ASP A 147 8.20 -26.85 0.06
CA ASP A 147 8.14 -26.30 -1.29
C ASP A 147 8.62 -24.84 -1.33
N LYS A 148 8.36 -24.06 -0.26
CA LYS A 148 8.87 -22.70 -0.12
C LYS A 148 10.39 -22.68 -0.06
N GLU A 149 11.01 -23.59 0.69
CA GLU A 149 12.47 -23.72 0.77
C GLU A 149 13.09 -23.96 -0.61
N ILE A 150 12.51 -24.87 -1.41
CA ILE A 150 12.97 -25.13 -2.78
C ILE A 150 12.94 -23.87 -3.66
N ILE A 151 11.87 -23.08 -3.58
CA ILE A 151 11.75 -21.84 -4.34
C ILE A 151 12.77 -20.80 -3.87
N VAL A 152 12.96 -20.64 -2.56
CA VAL A 152 13.96 -19.72 -2.00
C VAL A 152 15.35 -20.12 -2.49
N ASP A 153 15.75 -21.38 -2.33
CA ASP A 153 17.04 -21.89 -2.79
C ASP A 153 17.25 -21.66 -4.29
N LEU A 154 16.23 -21.90 -5.12
CA LEU A 154 16.30 -21.65 -6.55
C LEU A 154 16.56 -20.17 -6.85
N THR A 155 15.81 -19.27 -6.22
CA THR A 155 15.95 -17.82 -6.43
C THR A 155 17.31 -17.29 -5.97
N GLU A 156 17.81 -17.76 -4.82
CA GLU A 156 19.13 -17.41 -4.31
C GLU A 156 20.25 -17.89 -5.25
N ASN A 157 20.18 -19.14 -5.72
CA ASN A 157 21.15 -19.68 -6.66
C ASN A 157 21.19 -18.91 -7.98
N LEU A 158 20.03 -18.54 -8.53
CA LEU A 158 19.94 -17.73 -9.74
C LEU A 158 20.49 -16.32 -9.53
N ALA A 159 20.18 -15.68 -8.40
CA ALA A 159 20.70 -14.36 -8.05
C ALA A 159 22.23 -14.37 -7.89
N ASN A 160 22.78 -15.35 -7.17
CA ASN A 160 24.21 -15.52 -6.96
C ASN A 160 24.96 -15.74 -8.28
N LYS A 161 24.37 -16.49 -9.21
CA LYS A 161 24.94 -16.68 -10.56
C LYS A 161 25.08 -15.37 -11.32
N ILE A 162 24.08 -14.48 -11.25
CA ILE A 162 24.12 -13.17 -11.91
C ILE A 162 25.22 -12.28 -11.31
N ILE A 163 25.36 -12.29 -9.99
CA ILE A 163 26.42 -11.53 -9.29
C ILE A 163 27.80 -12.00 -9.77
N ALA A 164 28.04 -13.31 -9.78
CA ALA A 164 29.31 -13.89 -10.24
C ALA A 164 29.64 -13.51 -11.69
N ILE A 165 28.64 -13.54 -12.59
CA ILE A 165 28.82 -13.10 -13.99
C ILE A 165 29.19 -11.61 -14.05
N ARG A 166 28.53 -10.77 -13.25
CA ARG A 166 28.76 -9.33 -13.25
C ARG A 166 30.15 -8.97 -12.73
N ASP A 167 30.64 -9.71 -11.74
CA ASP A 167 31.99 -9.53 -11.19
C ASP A 167 33.07 -10.01 -12.16
N ASP A 168 32.84 -11.12 -12.87
CA ASP A 168 33.73 -11.60 -13.94
C ASP A 168 33.85 -10.57 -15.09
N ILE A 169 32.72 -9.99 -15.55
CA ILE A 169 32.71 -8.94 -16.58
C ILE A 169 33.49 -7.70 -16.13
N LYS A 170 33.29 -7.24 -14.88
CA LYS A 170 34.02 -6.09 -14.32
C LYS A 170 35.52 -6.36 -14.22
N SER A 171 35.92 -7.58 -13.84
CA SER A 171 37.34 -7.96 -13.73
C SER A 171 38.07 -8.01 -15.07
N LYS A 172 37.32 -8.15 -16.18
CA LYS A 172 37.85 -8.29 -17.55
C LYS A 172 37.94 -6.99 -18.35
N ASN A 173 37.59 -5.82 -17.78
CA ASN A 173 37.64 -4.51 -18.45
C ASN A 173 36.94 -4.47 -19.84
N LEU A 174 35.87 -5.24 -20.04
CA LEU A 174 35.08 -5.17 -21.27
C LEU A 174 34.13 -3.95 -21.18
N PRO A 175 34.18 -3.00 -22.13
CA PRO A 175 33.27 -1.87 -22.12
C PRO A 175 31.84 -2.34 -22.39
N PHE A 176 30.88 -1.72 -21.69
CA PHE A 176 29.44 -1.90 -21.93
C PHE A 176 29.04 -1.44 -23.33
#